data_AF-A0A963Y2Y9-F1
#
_entry.id   AF-A0A963Y2Y9-F1
#
_cell.length_a   1.000
_cell.length_b   1.000
_cell.length_c   1.000
_cell.angle_alpha   90.00
_cell.angle_beta   90.00
_cell.angle_gamma   90.00
#
_symmetry.space_group_name_H-M   'P 1'
#
loop_
_entity.id
_entity.type
_entity.pdbx_description
1 polymer ?
#
loop_
_entity_poly.entity_id
_entity_poly.type
_entity_poly.pdbx_seq_one_letter_code
_entity_poly.pdbx_strand_id
1 'polypeptide(L)'
;TDLFPILELGTSAKMLSIVKLMQGGGMFETGAGGSAPKHVEQLVEENHLRWDSLGEFCAIGESFKYLADRTGNARAQVLGDAVDQATQGILDNDRSPERKVGQPDTRDSHFYFALYWAQALAAQAADAGLAAHFAPIAKAL
;
A
#
# COMPACT_ATOMS: atom_id res chain seq x y z
N THR A 1 7.21 -19.15 -0.57
CA THR A 1 6.99 -17.70 -0.37
C THR A 1 7.50 -17.20 0.98
N ASP A 2 7.81 -18.05 1.96
CA ASP A 2 8.45 -17.59 3.21
C ASP A 2 9.98 -17.53 3.15
N LEU A 3 10.64 -18.64 2.79
CA LEU A 3 12.11 -18.78 2.94
C LEU A 3 12.91 -17.69 2.20
N PHE A 4 12.71 -17.53 0.89
CA PHE A 4 13.47 -16.55 0.11
C PHE A 4 13.11 -15.09 0.44
N PRO A 5 11.83 -14.69 0.57
CA PRO A 5 11.49 -13.32 0.97
C PRO A 5 11.98 -12.93 2.36
N ILE A 6 12.01 -13.84 3.34
CA ILE A 6 12.62 -13.55 4.64
C ILE A 6 14.13 -13.31 4.50
N LEU A 7 14.83 -14.09 3.67
CA LEU A 7 16.27 -13.92 3.42
C LEU A 7 16.58 -12.63 2.66
N GLU A 8 15.74 -12.24 1.71
CA GLU A 8 15.97 -11.08 0.83
C GLU A 8 15.47 -9.76 1.42
N LEU A 9 14.34 -9.77 2.13
CA LEU A 9 13.61 -8.57 2.55
C LEU A 9 13.44 -8.46 4.07
N GLY A 10 13.91 -9.45 4.84
CA GLY A 10 13.72 -9.52 6.30
C GLY A 10 12.28 -9.82 6.75
N THR A 11 11.35 -10.02 5.81
CA THR A 11 9.94 -10.34 6.05
C THR A 11 9.28 -10.91 4.78
N SER A 12 8.32 -11.83 4.93
CA SER A 12 7.50 -12.32 3.81
C SER A 12 6.25 -11.48 3.54
N ALA A 13 6.02 -10.42 4.34
CA ALA A 13 4.91 -9.49 4.15
C ALA A 13 5.10 -8.53 2.95
N LYS A 14 6.33 -8.38 2.45
CA LYS A 14 6.68 -7.46 1.35
C LYS A 14 6.71 -8.17 -0.01
N MET A 15 5.68 -8.99 -0.28
CA MET A 15 5.59 -9.78 -1.51
C MET A 15 4.23 -9.58 -2.17
N LEU A 16 4.23 -9.56 -3.49
CA LEU A 16 3.01 -9.62 -4.28
C LEU A 16 2.49 -11.07 -4.32
N SER A 17 1.24 -11.30 -3.95
CA SER A 17 0.58 -12.61 -4.06
C SER A 17 -0.75 -12.46 -4.80
N ILE A 18 -0.74 -12.79 -6.10
CA ILE A 18 -1.90 -12.69 -6.99
C ILE A 18 -2.42 -14.09 -7.31
N VAL A 19 -3.70 -14.33 -7.04
CA VAL A 19 -4.42 -15.54 -7.39
C VAL A 19 -5.43 -15.25 -8.49
N LYS A 20 -5.18 -15.82 -9.68
CA LYS A 20 -6.15 -15.80 -10.78
C LYS A 20 -7.24 -16.83 -10.48
N LEU A 21 -8.46 -16.36 -10.21
CA LEU A 21 -9.58 -17.25 -9.91
C LEU A 21 -10.04 -17.97 -11.18
N MET A 22 -10.40 -19.26 -11.04
CA MET A 22 -10.78 -20.12 -12.16
C MET A 22 -11.96 -19.58 -12.98
N GLN A 23 -12.87 -18.82 -12.35
CA GLN A 23 -14.01 -18.20 -13.02
C GLN A 23 -13.69 -16.81 -13.61
N GLY A 24 -12.41 -16.46 -13.75
CA GLY A 24 -11.97 -15.24 -14.40
C GLY A 24 -11.97 -13.98 -13.52
N GLY A 25 -12.07 -14.15 -12.19
CA GLY A 25 -11.82 -13.09 -11.21
C GLY A 25 -10.36 -13.05 -10.72
N GLY A 26 -10.04 -12.10 -9.84
CA GLY A 26 -8.72 -11.96 -9.21
C GLY A 26 -8.84 -11.84 -7.70
N MET A 27 -7.93 -12.47 -6.97
CA MET A 27 -7.74 -12.32 -5.54
C MET A 27 -6.29 -11.87 -5.28
N PHE A 28 -6.13 -10.85 -4.45
CA PHE A 28 -4.85 -10.17 -4.20
C PHE A 28 -4.56 -10.29 -2.71
N GLU A 29 -3.74 -11.25 -2.34
CA GLU A 29 -3.33 -11.44 -0.95
C GLU A 29 -2.28 -10.38 -0.59
N THR A 30 -2.41 -9.81 0.62
CA THR A 30 -1.61 -8.67 1.08
C THR A 30 -0.25 -9.08 1.66
N GLY A 31 0.14 -10.34 1.50
CA GLY A 31 1.38 -10.92 2.00
C GLY A 31 1.24 -12.43 2.19
N ALA A 32 2.36 -13.11 2.48
CA ALA A 32 2.37 -14.56 2.73
C ALA A 32 2.47 -14.95 4.22
N GLY A 33 2.48 -13.95 5.12
CA GLY A 33 2.64 -14.13 6.57
C GLY A 33 1.32 -14.36 7.31
N GLY A 34 1.43 -14.59 8.64
CA GLY A 34 0.28 -14.68 9.55
C GLY A 34 -0.16 -13.33 10.13
N SER A 35 -1.10 -13.35 11.08
CA SER A 35 -1.70 -12.15 11.69
C SER A 35 -0.86 -11.47 12.80
N ALA A 36 0.37 -11.94 13.03
CA ALA A 36 1.33 -11.34 13.97
C ALA A 36 0.77 -10.97 15.37
N PRO A 37 0.35 -11.95 16.22
CA PRO A 37 -0.30 -11.69 17.52
C PRO A 37 0.53 -10.80 18.46
N LYS A 38 1.86 -10.88 18.41
CA LYS A 38 2.78 -10.03 19.21
C LYS A 38 2.75 -8.54 18.84
N HIS A 39 2.14 -8.16 17.70
CA HIS A 39 1.92 -6.75 17.37
C HIS A 39 0.74 -6.19 18.16
N VAL A 40 -0.28 -7.01 18.39
CA VAL A 40 -1.46 -6.63 19.18
C VAL A 40 -1.10 -6.45 20.65
N GLU A 41 -0.26 -7.32 21.20
CA GLU A 41 0.27 -7.19 22.57
C GLU A 41 0.92 -5.81 22.77
N GLN A 42 1.84 -5.41 21.87
CA GLN A 42 2.49 -4.09 21.94
C GLN A 42 1.50 -2.93 21.77
N LEU A 43 0.52 -3.07 20.87
CA LEU A 43 -0.50 -2.04 20.69
C LEU A 43 -1.32 -1.83 21.98
N VAL A 44 -1.71 -2.90 22.66
CA VAL A 44 -2.52 -2.82 23.89
C VAL A 44 -1.71 -2.26 25.05
N GLU A 45 -0.46 -2.67 25.19
CA GLU A 45 0.39 -2.26 26.33
C GLU A 45 1.01 -0.88 26.15
N GLU A 46 1.41 -0.53 24.92
CA GLU A 46 2.27 0.63 24.64
C GLU A 46 1.68 1.58 23.59
N ASN A 47 0.50 1.28 23.03
CA ASN A 47 -0.13 2.02 21.94
C ASN A 47 0.79 2.21 20.72
N HIS A 48 1.59 1.18 20.39
CA HIS A 48 2.51 1.18 19.23
C HIS A 48 2.23 -0.03 18.33
N LEU A 49 1.83 0.21 17.08
CA LEU A 49 1.61 -0.84 16.09
C LEU A 49 2.77 -0.86 15.07
N ARG A 50 3.56 -1.93 15.10
CA ARG A 50 4.69 -2.15 14.18
C ARG A 50 4.35 -3.05 12.98
N TRP A 51 3.09 -3.06 12.56
CA TRP A 51 2.64 -3.83 11.40
C TRP A 51 2.98 -3.09 10.10
N ASP A 52 3.66 -3.76 9.17
CA ASP A 52 4.02 -3.14 7.89
C ASP A 52 2.96 -3.45 6.82
N SER A 53 2.17 -2.43 6.46
CA SER A 53 1.09 -2.51 5.47
C SER A 53 1.55 -2.42 4.01
N LEU A 54 2.86 -2.48 3.73
CA LEU A 54 3.35 -2.38 2.35
C LEU A 54 2.70 -3.38 1.39
N GLY A 55 2.45 -4.62 1.83
CA GLY A 55 1.78 -5.63 1.01
C GLY A 55 0.30 -5.32 0.74
N GLU A 56 -0.37 -4.59 1.63
CA GLU A 56 -1.73 -4.08 1.40
C GLU A 56 -1.74 -3.00 0.32
N PHE A 57 -0.75 -2.09 0.35
CA PHE A 57 -0.57 -1.05 -0.66
C PHE A 57 -0.29 -1.65 -2.05
N CYS A 58 0.61 -2.63 -2.12
CA CYS A 58 0.87 -3.34 -3.39
C CYS A 58 -0.39 -4.07 -3.89
N ALA A 59 -1.12 -4.76 -3.01
CA ALA A 59 -2.31 -5.52 -3.40
C ALA A 59 -3.44 -4.61 -3.91
N ILE A 60 -3.68 -3.44 -3.30
CA ILE A 60 -4.71 -2.51 -3.78
C ILE A 60 -4.32 -1.87 -5.13
N GLY A 61 -3.04 -1.58 -5.35
CA GLY A 61 -2.54 -1.09 -6.64
C GLY A 61 -2.82 -2.08 -7.77
N GLU A 62 -2.46 -3.35 -7.56
CA GLU A 62 -2.73 -4.42 -8.53
C GLU A 62 -4.23 -4.71 -8.70
N SER A 63 -5.03 -4.58 -7.64
CA SER A 63 -6.49 -4.73 -7.71
C SER A 63 -7.12 -3.69 -8.64
N PHE A 64 -6.66 -2.43 -8.56
CA PHE A 64 -7.12 -1.35 -9.46
C PHE A 64 -6.70 -1.58 -10.91
N LYS A 65 -5.45 -1.96 -11.17
CA LYS A 65 -4.97 -2.27 -12.53
C LYS A 65 -5.72 -3.45 -13.14
N TYR A 66 -5.95 -4.49 -12.35
CA TYR A 66 -6.77 -5.62 -12.79
C TYR A 66 -8.20 -5.20 -13.15
N LEU A 67 -8.83 -4.32 -12.36
CA LEU A 67 -10.14 -3.77 -12.69
C LEU A 67 -10.10 -2.99 -14.01
N ALA A 68 -9.07 -2.16 -14.21
CA ALA A 68 -8.88 -1.38 -15.44
C ALA A 68 -8.78 -2.29 -16.66
N ASP A 69 -7.91 -3.30 -16.62
CA ASP A 69 -7.71 -4.27 -17.71
C ASP A 69 -8.99 -5.03 -18.05
N ARG A 70 -9.77 -5.42 -17.05
CA ARG A 70 -10.98 -6.25 -17.24
C ARG A 70 -12.18 -5.47 -17.73
N THR A 71 -12.26 -4.18 -17.43
CA THR A 71 -13.47 -3.36 -17.67
C THR A 71 -13.22 -2.20 -18.63
N GLY A 72 -11.97 -1.90 -18.98
CA GLY A 72 -11.60 -0.68 -19.69
C GLY A 72 -11.73 0.58 -18.83
N ASN A 73 -11.76 0.46 -17.50
CA ASN A 73 -11.92 1.59 -16.60
C ASN A 73 -10.60 2.38 -16.47
N ALA A 74 -10.44 3.41 -17.30
CA ALA A 74 -9.26 4.26 -17.31
C ALA A 74 -8.98 4.96 -15.96
N ARG A 75 -10.02 5.28 -15.17
CA ARG A 75 -9.83 5.87 -13.84
C ARG A 75 -9.23 4.88 -12.85
N ALA A 76 -9.62 3.61 -12.93
CA ALA A 76 -9.00 2.56 -12.13
C ALA A 76 -7.51 2.43 -12.47
N GLN A 77 -7.12 2.55 -13.74
CA GLN A 77 -5.71 2.55 -14.14
C GLN A 77 -4.94 3.68 -13.45
N VAL A 78 -5.46 4.92 -13.53
CA VAL A 78 -4.84 6.09 -12.89
C VAL A 78 -4.71 5.92 -11.37
N LEU A 79 -5.72 5.36 -10.71
CA LEU A 79 -5.66 5.05 -9.28
C LEU A 79 -4.55 4.04 -8.96
N GLY A 80 -4.46 2.95 -9.72
CA GLY A 80 -3.44 1.92 -9.56
C GLY A 80 -2.02 2.44 -9.80
N ASP A 81 -1.81 3.21 -10.87
CA ASP A 81 -0.49 3.80 -11.19
C ASP A 81 -0.04 4.81 -10.12
N ALA A 82 -0.99 5.54 -9.53
CA ALA A 82 -0.70 6.44 -8.43
C ALA A 82 -0.40 5.71 -7.11
N VAL A 83 -0.97 4.52 -6.88
CA VAL A 83 -0.61 3.65 -5.75
C VAL A 83 0.84 3.18 -5.86
N ASP A 84 1.32 2.82 -7.06
CA ASP A 84 2.73 2.45 -7.26
C ASP A 84 3.67 3.58 -6.87
N GLN A 85 3.37 4.80 -7.33
CA GLN A 85 4.14 5.99 -6.98
C GLN A 85 4.12 6.27 -5.48
N ALA A 86 2.97 6.12 -4.82
CA ALA A 86 2.84 6.30 -3.38
C ALA A 86 3.65 5.25 -2.60
N THR A 87 3.59 4.00 -3.03
CA THR A 87 4.32 2.87 -2.44
C THR A 87 5.83 3.06 -2.60
N GLN A 88 6.29 3.52 -3.78
CA GLN A 88 7.68 3.89 -4.00
C GLN A 88 8.10 5.04 -3.08
N GLY A 89 7.25 6.05 -2.91
CA GLY A 89 7.49 7.17 -1.99
C GLY A 89 7.66 6.73 -0.52
N ILE A 90 6.93 5.69 -0.08
CA ILE A 90 7.11 5.08 1.24
C ILE A 90 8.51 4.49 1.38
N LEU A 91 8.98 3.77 0.36
CA LEU A 91 10.28 3.11 0.36
C LEU A 91 11.43 4.12 0.25
N ASP A 92 11.35 5.07 -0.68
CA ASP A 92 12.39 6.07 -0.93
C ASP A 92 12.65 7.00 0.25
N ASN A 93 11.65 7.19 1.11
CA ASN A 93 11.69 8.10 2.24
C ASN A 93 11.65 7.39 3.61
N ASP A 94 11.89 6.07 3.62
CA ASP A 94 11.92 5.24 4.84
C ASP A 94 10.68 5.45 5.75
N ARG A 95 9.47 5.52 5.15
CA ARG A 95 8.19 5.72 5.87
C ARG A 95 7.51 4.42 6.27
N SER A 96 8.28 3.33 6.39
CA SER A 96 7.79 2.08 6.99
C SER A 96 7.74 2.20 8.53
N PRO A 97 6.86 1.43 9.20
CA PRO A 97 6.78 1.44 10.66
C PRO A 97 8.08 1.00 11.32
N GLU A 98 8.48 1.71 12.37
CA GLU A 98 9.57 1.33 13.23
C GLU A 98 9.09 0.47 14.42
N ARG A 99 10.02 -0.17 15.12
CA ARG A 99 9.68 -1.20 16.12
C ARG A 99 9.56 -0.69 17.54
N LYS A 100 10.12 0.49 17.86
CA LYS A 100 10.18 1.01 19.23
C LYS A 100 9.12 2.09 19.44
N VAL A 101 8.57 2.11 20.64
CA VAL A 101 7.60 3.12 21.08
C VAL A 101 8.18 4.52 20.93
N GLY A 102 7.36 5.45 20.45
CA GLY A 102 7.74 6.84 20.21
C GLY A 102 8.41 7.08 18.86
N GLN A 103 8.64 6.03 18.07
CA GLN A 103 9.02 6.13 16.65
C GLN A 103 7.75 6.03 15.77
N PRO A 104 7.84 6.37 14.47
CA PRO A 104 6.72 6.22 13.54
C PRO A 104 6.20 4.78 13.52
N ASP A 105 4.88 4.63 13.48
CA ASP A 105 4.22 3.33 13.52
C ASP A 105 3.32 3.11 12.28
N THR A 106 2.50 2.06 12.25
CA THR A 106 1.61 1.76 11.11
C THR A 106 0.75 2.95 10.71
N ARG A 107 0.33 3.80 11.66
CA ARG A 107 -0.55 4.94 11.37
C ARG A 107 0.21 6.05 10.63
N ASP A 108 1.48 6.27 10.96
CA ASP A 108 2.36 7.17 10.22
C ASP A 108 2.54 6.71 8.77
N SER A 109 2.80 5.42 8.56
CA SER A 109 2.97 4.90 7.19
C SER A 109 1.70 5.06 6.35
N HIS A 110 0.52 4.87 6.94
CA HIS A 110 -0.76 5.12 6.28
C HIS A 110 -0.98 6.60 5.94
N PHE A 111 -0.59 7.52 6.84
CA PHE A 111 -0.63 8.96 6.54
C PHE A 111 0.27 9.30 5.35
N TYR A 112 1.53 8.87 5.35
CA TYR A 112 2.44 9.15 4.25
C TYR A 112 2.00 8.48 2.94
N PHE A 113 1.41 7.28 3.01
CA PHE A 113 0.86 6.62 1.84
C PHE A 113 -0.29 7.46 1.24
N ALA A 114 -1.21 7.93 2.08
CA ALA A 114 -2.31 8.79 1.64
C ALA A 114 -1.81 10.13 1.06
N LEU A 115 -0.80 10.74 1.70
CA LEU A 115 -0.15 11.97 1.23
C LEU A 115 0.46 11.76 -0.17
N TYR A 116 1.32 10.76 -0.33
CA TYR A 116 1.99 10.50 -1.60
C TYR A 116 1.00 10.07 -2.69
N TRP A 117 -0.04 9.32 -2.34
CA TRP A 117 -1.07 8.93 -3.29
C TRP A 117 -1.89 10.13 -3.76
N ALA A 118 -2.29 11.02 -2.84
CA ALA A 118 -2.97 12.26 -3.19
C ALA A 118 -2.09 13.16 -4.08
N GLN A 119 -0.79 13.27 -3.77
CA GLN A 119 0.17 14.03 -4.58
C GLN A 119 0.31 13.45 -5.99
N ALA A 120 0.46 12.12 -6.13
CA ALA A 120 0.54 11.45 -7.43
C ALA A 120 -0.76 11.65 -8.24
N LEU A 121 -1.93 11.52 -7.60
CA LEU A 121 -3.23 11.74 -8.24
C LEU A 121 -3.45 13.19 -8.68
N ALA A 122 -2.93 14.16 -7.91
CA ALA A 122 -2.99 15.57 -8.23
C ALA A 122 -2.03 15.96 -9.38
N ALA A 123 -0.87 15.29 -9.48
CA ALA A 123 0.19 15.63 -10.43
C ALA A 123 0.06 14.95 -11.80
N GLN A 124 -0.65 13.82 -11.90
CA GLN A 124 -0.84 13.10 -13.16
C GLN A 124 -1.65 13.90 -14.20
N ALA A 125 -1.45 13.58 -15.48
CA ALA A 125 -2.08 14.27 -16.62
C ALA A 125 -3.08 13.41 -17.42
N ALA A 126 -3.34 12.17 -16.99
CA ALA A 126 -4.21 11.21 -17.67
C ALA A 126 -5.71 11.47 -17.41
N ASP A 127 -6.08 11.96 -16.22
CA ASP A 127 -7.46 12.37 -15.87
C ASP A 127 -7.44 13.72 -15.13
N ALA A 128 -7.76 14.80 -15.85
CA ALA A 128 -7.79 16.15 -15.30
C ALA A 128 -8.84 16.34 -14.18
N GLY A 129 -9.93 15.55 -14.20
CA GLY A 129 -10.97 15.60 -13.18
C GLY A 129 -10.48 15.01 -11.86
N LEU A 130 -9.76 13.89 -11.90
CA LEU A 130 -9.10 13.31 -10.73
C LEU A 130 -8.00 14.25 -10.21
N ALA A 131 -7.17 14.79 -11.09
CA ALA A 131 -6.13 15.75 -10.69
C ALA A 131 -6.72 16.96 -9.94
N ALA A 132 -7.77 17.58 -10.50
CA ALA A 132 -8.44 18.71 -9.86
C ALA A 132 -9.10 18.33 -8.52
N HIS A 133 -9.65 17.12 -8.41
CA HIS A 133 -10.28 16.62 -7.18
C HIS A 133 -9.25 16.41 -6.06
N PHE A 134 -8.09 15.83 -6.39
CA PHE A 134 -7.06 15.50 -5.40
C PHE A 134 -6.12 16.67 -5.09
N ALA A 135 -6.02 17.69 -5.94
CA ALA A 135 -5.19 18.87 -5.68
C ALA A 135 -5.44 19.55 -4.32
N PRO A 136 -6.69 19.86 -3.89
CA PRO A 136 -6.92 20.43 -2.56
C PRO A 136 -6.63 19.45 -1.43
N ILE A 137 -6.79 18.14 -1.65
CA ILE A 137 -6.51 17.09 -0.65
C ILE A 137 -5.01 16.97 -0.42
N ALA A 138 -4.24 16.87 -1.50
CA ALA A 138 -2.77 16.79 -1.48
C ALA A 138 -2.12 18.03 -0.86
N LYS A 139 -2.79 19.20 -0.93
CA LYS A 139 -2.33 20.43 -0.29
C LYS A 139 -2.66 20.49 1.21
N ALA A 140 -3.72 19.80 1.64
CA ALA A 140 -4.21 19.85 3.02
C ALA A 140 -3.54 18.82 3.93
N LEU A 141 -3.10 17.70 3.36
CA LEU A 141 -2.26 16.68 4.01
C LEU A 141 -0.81 17.16 4.11
#